data_AF-A0AA49GTD3-F1
#
_entry.id   AF-A0AA49GTD3-F1
#
_cell.length_a   1.000
_cell.length_b   1.000
_cell.length_c   1.000
_cell.angle_alpha   90.00
_cell.angle_beta   90.00
_cell.angle_gamma   90.00
#
_symmetry.space_group_name_H-M   'P 1'
#
loop_
_entity.id
_entity.type
_entity.pdbx_description
1 polymer ?
#
loop_
_entity_poly.entity_id
_entity_poly.type
_entity_poly.pdbx_seq_one_letter_code
_entity_poly.pdbx_strand_id
1 'polypeptide(L)'
;MKTPVLYSFLCIWLVLTISACNSDDQANPQLRLEAVGFSGTLPDGRTFGEKGVLSDNNLVSSASSAEGSYISHVLSVLDSTAGVSIEVELPYIKFSDNYNTPNDSIVDRAAKDYYPYPVVKEKLSVGDKFILSSQAPEPVNNFRVMVVDQKDYVAFTSEGTDQDNSYLKVIELIEGTATDPDRGSVKTMEVVFDLDVKLYEQSSGQSGKLTGLLRMKYWE
;
A
#
# COMPACT_ATOMS: atom_id res chain seq x y z
N MET A 1 11.82 -18.72 -69.07
CA MET A 1 10.71 -17.79 -68.79
C MET A 1 9.87 -18.37 -67.66
N LYS A 2 9.76 -17.59 -66.55
CA LYS A 2 8.72 -17.59 -65.52
C LYS A 2 8.45 -18.89 -64.71
N THR A 3 9.14 -19.03 -63.57
CA THR A 3 8.58 -19.61 -62.34
C THR A 3 8.55 -18.55 -61.24
N PRO A 4 7.54 -17.65 -61.18
CA PRO A 4 7.43 -16.65 -60.12
C PRO A 4 6.35 -17.00 -59.09
N VAL A 5 5.97 -18.27 -58.91
CA VAL A 5 4.83 -18.64 -58.04
C VAL A 5 5.25 -19.33 -56.75
N LEU A 6 6.45 -19.94 -56.69
CA LEU A 6 6.86 -20.70 -55.50
C LEU A 6 7.38 -19.83 -54.35
N TYR A 7 8.01 -18.69 -54.65
CA TYR A 7 8.56 -17.81 -53.60
C TYR A 7 7.50 -17.00 -52.86
N SER A 8 6.35 -16.73 -53.50
CA SER A 8 5.26 -15.95 -52.88
C SER A 8 4.49 -16.75 -51.83
N PHE A 9 4.36 -18.07 -51.99
CA PHE A 9 3.68 -18.91 -50.99
C PHE A 9 4.51 -19.13 -49.72
N LEU A 10 5.85 -19.20 -49.84
CA LEU A 10 6.72 -19.36 -48.68
C LEU A 10 6.75 -18.09 -47.80
N CYS A 11 6.70 -16.90 -48.41
CA CYS A 11 6.63 -15.64 -47.67
C CYS A 11 5.26 -15.42 -46.98
N ILE A 12 4.16 -15.84 -47.61
CA ILE A 12 2.82 -15.72 -47.00
C ILE A 12 2.65 -16.69 -45.82
N TRP A 13 3.25 -17.89 -45.90
CA TRP A 13 3.21 -18.84 -44.78
C TRP A 13 4.06 -18.36 -43.59
N LEU A 14 5.22 -17.75 -43.85
CA LEU A 14 6.08 -17.19 -42.80
C LEU A 14 5.41 -16.00 -42.07
N VAL A 15 4.69 -15.13 -42.81
CA VAL A 15 3.96 -13.99 -42.21
C VAL A 15 2.79 -14.47 -41.35
N LEU A 16 2.07 -15.52 -41.75
CA LEU A 16 0.97 -16.07 -40.97
C LEU A 16 1.43 -16.81 -39.69
N THR A 17 2.66 -17.36 -39.67
CA THR A 17 3.23 -17.95 -38.45
C THR A 17 3.79 -16.94 -37.45
N ILE A 18 4.09 -15.71 -37.90
CA ILE A 18 4.60 -14.64 -37.01
C ILE A 18 3.45 -13.82 -36.40
N SER A 19 2.27 -13.82 -37.03
CA SER A 19 1.09 -13.08 -36.52
C SER A 19 0.17 -13.90 -35.59
N ALA A 20 0.52 -15.14 -35.26
CA ALA A 20 -0.25 -15.99 -34.33
C ALA A 20 0.36 -16.09 -32.92
N CYS A 21 1.36 -15.26 -32.61
CA CYS A 21 1.96 -15.16 -31.28
C CYS A 21 1.97 -13.70 -30.82
N ASN A 22 0.77 -13.16 -30.56
CA ASN A 22 0.58 -12.10 -29.57
C ASN A 22 -0.68 -12.48 -28.80
N SER A 23 -0.47 -13.39 -27.86
CA SER A 23 -1.25 -13.47 -26.65
C SER A 23 -1.11 -12.13 -25.91
N ASP A 24 -1.97 -11.17 -26.22
CA ASP A 24 -2.40 -10.23 -25.19
C ASP A 24 -3.42 -10.97 -24.30
N ASP A 25 -2.92 -12.03 -23.65
CA ASP A 25 -3.37 -12.35 -22.32
C ASP A 25 -3.31 -11.04 -21.54
N GLN A 26 -4.40 -10.71 -20.87
CA GLN A 26 -4.39 -9.73 -19.79
C GLN A 26 -3.31 -10.18 -18.80
N ALA A 27 -2.09 -9.70 -19.01
CA ALA A 27 -1.00 -9.86 -18.09
C ALA A 27 -1.39 -9.02 -16.88
N ASN A 28 -2.04 -9.70 -15.92
CA ASN A 28 -2.06 -9.32 -14.52
C ASN A 28 -0.74 -8.62 -14.22
N PRO A 29 -0.74 -7.37 -13.73
CA PRO A 29 0.51 -6.66 -13.44
C PRO A 29 1.34 -7.56 -12.52
N GLN A 30 2.41 -8.11 -13.06
CA GLN A 30 3.23 -9.11 -12.40
C GLN A 30 3.94 -8.39 -11.26
N LEU A 31 3.54 -8.74 -10.04
CA LEU A 31 3.99 -8.17 -8.78
C LEU A 31 5.49 -8.49 -8.62
N ARG A 32 6.35 -7.47 -8.66
CA ARG A 32 7.81 -7.65 -8.55
C ARG A 32 8.32 -7.18 -7.20
N LEU A 33 8.27 -8.07 -6.22
CA LEU A 33 8.97 -7.92 -4.94
C LEU A 33 10.23 -8.80 -4.84
N GLU A 34 10.66 -9.40 -5.95
CA GLU A 34 11.74 -10.40 -5.98
C GLU A 34 13.10 -9.82 -5.56
N ALA A 35 13.30 -8.51 -5.72
CA ALA A 35 14.53 -7.81 -5.32
C ALA A 35 14.60 -7.50 -3.81
N VAL A 36 13.49 -7.70 -3.08
CA VAL A 36 13.35 -7.46 -1.62
C VAL A 36 12.95 -8.74 -0.87
N GLY A 37 13.23 -9.92 -1.46
CA GLY A 37 13.05 -11.22 -0.80
C GLY A 37 11.66 -11.85 -0.91
N PHE A 38 10.69 -11.19 -1.56
CA PHE A 38 9.35 -11.76 -1.72
C PHE A 38 9.12 -12.28 -3.14
N SER A 39 8.88 -13.59 -3.23
CA SER A 39 8.61 -14.33 -4.47
C SER A 39 7.13 -14.74 -4.57
N GLY A 40 6.21 -13.82 -4.26
CA GLY A 40 4.77 -14.07 -4.21
C GLY A 40 3.92 -12.97 -4.85
N THR A 41 2.61 -13.10 -4.72
CA THR A 41 1.64 -12.04 -5.01
C THR A 41 1.35 -11.27 -3.73
N LEU A 42 1.34 -9.93 -3.76
CA LEU A 42 0.83 -9.09 -2.67
C LEU A 42 -0.44 -9.69 -2.07
N PRO A 43 -0.57 -9.73 -0.73
CA PRO A 43 -1.81 -10.14 -0.11
C PRO A 43 -2.93 -9.22 -0.59
N ASP A 44 -3.81 -9.81 -1.38
CA ASP A 44 -5.01 -9.15 -1.82
C ASP A 44 -6.04 -9.31 -0.71
N GLY A 45 -6.32 -8.21 -0.02
CA GLY A 45 -7.30 -8.17 1.07
C GLY A 45 -8.70 -8.70 0.70
N ARG A 46 -9.00 -9.01 -0.56
CA ARG A 46 -10.23 -9.73 -0.92
C ARG A 46 -10.42 -11.07 -0.18
N THR A 47 -9.34 -11.67 0.33
CA THR A 47 -9.37 -12.93 1.08
C THR A 47 -9.24 -12.73 2.60
N PHE A 48 -9.66 -11.57 3.15
CA PHE A 48 -9.66 -11.35 4.60
C PHE A 48 -10.36 -12.53 5.33
N GLY A 49 -9.62 -13.19 6.22
CA GLY A 49 -10.13 -14.35 6.98
C GLY A 49 -9.94 -15.71 6.29
N GLU A 50 -9.39 -15.77 5.08
CA GLU A 50 -8.81 -17.00 4.54
C GLU A 50 -7.49 -17.33 5.26
N LYS A 51 -7.06 -18.59 5.21
CA LYS A 51 -5.91 -19.07 5.99
C LYS A 51 -4.64 -18.33 5.62
N GLY A 52 -4.25 -17.38 6.45
CA GLY A 52 -2.93 -16.77 6.46
C GLY A 52 -2.88 -15.28 6.11
N VAL A 53 -3.98 -14.66 5.67
CA VAL A 53 -4.05 -13.21 5.39
C VAL A 53 -4.89 -12.49 6.44
N LEU A 54 -4.29 -11.55 7.15
CA LEU A 54 -4.92 -10.76 8.20
C LEU A 54 -4.86 -9.27 7.86
N SER A 55 -5.94 -8.54 8.14
CA SER A 55 -5.93 -7.07 8.11
C SER A 55 -6.14 -6.53 9.50
N ASP A 56 -5.43 -5.47 9.83
CA ASP A 56 -5.61 -4.75 11.09
C ASP A 56 -5.42 -3.25 10.87
N ASN A 57 -5.82 -2.45 11.86
CA ASN A 57 -5.45 -1.05 11.94
C ASN A 57 -5.06 -0.67 13.36
N ASN A 58 -3.93 0.01 13.48
CA ASN A 58 -3.41 0.48 14.75
C ASN A 58 -3.31 2.01 14.78
N LEU A 59 -3.25 2.54 15.99
CA LEU A 59 -2.93 3.94 16.25
C LEU A 59 -1.43 4.07 16.48
N VAL A 60 -0.83 5.06 15.85
CA VAL A 60 0.56 5.46 16.08
C VAL A 60 0.55 6.89 16.57
N SER A 61 1.36 7.17 17.59
CA SER A 61 1.56 8.53 18.07
C SER A 61 3.05 8.87 18.01
N SER A 62 3.33 10.09 17.60
CA SER A 62 4.67 10.65 17.60
C SER A 62 4.66 11.96 18.39
N ALA A 63 5.74 12.22 19.12
CA ALA A 63 5.85 13.44 19.93
C ALA A 63 7.27 13.98 19.87
N SER A 64 7.38 15.29 19.68
CA SER A 64 8.61 16.04 19.68
C SER A 64 8.46 17.24 20.61
N SER A 65 9.49 17.55 21.39
CA SER A 65 9.47 18.70 22.31
C SER A 65 9.39 20.05 21.59
N ALA A 66 9.80 20.11 20.31
CA ALA A 66 9.74 21.32 19.50
C ALA A 66 8.44 21.42 18.67
N GLU A 67 7.84 20.29 18.29
CA GLU A 67 6.76 20.26 17.31
C GLU A 67 5.42 19.82 17.89
N GLY A 68 5.38 19.36 19.15
CA GLY A 68 4.17 18.91 19.83
C GLY A 68 3.91 17.42 19.68
N SER A 69 2.64 17.02 19.80
CA SER A 69 2.21 15.62 19.71
C SER A 69 1.25 15.40 18.53
N TYR A 70 1.47 14.31 17.82
CA TYR A 70 0.76 13.91 16.62
C TYR A 70 0.20 12.49 16.74
N ILE A 71 -0.85 12.22 16.00
CA ILE A 71 -1.46 10.90 15.89
C ILE A 71 -1.72 10.54 14.43
N SER A 72 -1.60 9.26 14.11
CA SER A 72 -1.97 8.68 12.83
C SER A 72 -2.60 7.31 12.99
N HIS A 73 -3.38 6.92 12.00
CA HIS A 73 -3.82 5.55 11.81
C HIS A 73 -2.90 4.85 10.79
N VAL A 74 -2.64 3.58 11.04
CA VAL A 74 -1.97 2.69 10.12
C VAL A 74 -2.96 1.61 9.70
N LEU A 75 -3.11 1.41 8.41
CA LEU A 75 -3.81 0.26 7.84
C LEU A 75 -2.75 -0.80 7.53
N SER A 76 -3.01 -2.05 7.92
CA SER A 76 -2.02 -3.12 7.80
C SER A 76 -2.64 -4.36 7.16
N VAL A 77 -1.86 -5.04 6.33
CA VAL A 77 -2.16 -6.40 5.87
C VAL A 77 -0.95 -7.30 6.08
N LEU A 78 -1.17 -8.46 6.67
CA LEU A 78 -0.15 -9.46 6.96
C LEU A 78 -0.47 -10.74 6.19
N ASP A 79 0.46 -11.18 5.35
CA ASP A 79 0.50 -12.55 4.85
C ASP A 79 1.45 -13.37 5.73
N SER A 80 0.89 -14.12 6.67
CA SER A 80 1.63 -15.01 7.57
C SER A 80 2.25 -16.23 6.88
N THR A 81 1.78 -16.60 5.68
CA THR A 81 2.36 -17.69 4.89
C THR A 81 3.64 -17.21 4.20
N ALA A 82 3.56 -16.05 3.56
CA ALA A 82 4.72 -15.41 2.94
C ALA A 82 5.67 -14.80 3.99
N GLY A 83 5.18 -14.46 5.18
CA GLY A 83 5.94 -13.78 6.23
C GLY A 83 6.15 -12.30 5.92
N VAL A 84 5.17 -11.63 5.30
CA VAL A 84 5.29 -10.22 4.91
C VAL A 84 4.12 -9.41 5.43
N SER A 85 4.42 -8.26 6.04
CA SER A 85 3.45 -7.23 6.41
C SER A 85 3.60 -6.02 5.51
N ILE A 86 2.49 -5.41 5.13
CA ILE A 86 2.44 -4.15 4.39
C ILE A 86 1.56 -3.20 5.18
N GLU A 87 2.10 -2.01 5.42
CA GLU A 87 1.48 -0.98 6.22
C GLU A 87 1.36 0.31 5.41
N VAL A 88 0.18 0.92 5.47
CA VAL A 88 -0.11 2.24 4.91
C VAL A 88 -0.47 3.15 6.08
N GLU A 89 0.48 3.99 6.45
CA GLU A 89 0.31 5.01 7.47
C GLU A 89 -0.32 6.26 6.84
N LEU A 90 -1.40 6.74 7.46
CA LEU A 90 -2.13 7.90 6.99
C LEU A 90 -1.41 9.20 7.40
N PRO A 91 -1.77 10.36 6.82
CA PRO A 91 -1.18 11.63 7.21
C PRO A 91 -1.48 11.99 8.67
N TYR A 92 -0.44 12.41 9.39
CA TYR A 92 -0.50 12.79 10.80
C TYR A 92 -1.48 13.95 11.07
N ILE A 93 -2.07 13.96 12.27
CA ILE A 93 -2.81 15.11 12.81
C ILE A 93 -2.17 15.54 14.12
N LYS A 94 -1.84 16.83 14.22
CA LYS A 94 -1.37 17.43 15.46
C LYS A 94 -2.54 17.57 16.42
N PHE A 95 -2.45 16.97 17.61
CA PHE A 95 -3.49 17.08 18.64
C PHE A 95 -3.06 17.93 19.84
N SER A 96 -1.78 18.28 19.95
CA SER A 96 -1.25 19.10 21.03
C SER A 96 0.02 19.83 20.59
N ASP A 97 0.15 21.11 20.95
CA ASP A 97 1.41 21.86 20.83
C ASP A 97 2.45 21.44 21.87
N ASN A 98 2.01 20.86 22.97
CA ASN A 98 2.88 20.33 24.00
C ASN A 98 3.30 18.89 23.68
N TYR A 99 4.51 18.53 24.11
CA TYR A 99 4.95 17.14 24.21
C TYR A 99 4.12 16.42 25.26
N ASN A 100 3.38 15.40 24.85
CA ASN A 100 2.76 14.46 25.75
C ASN A 100 3.46 13.12 25.57
N THR A 101 3.94 12.55 26.68
CA THR A 101 4.34 11.13 26.65
C THR A 101 3.12 10.32 26.25
N PRO A 102 3.18 9.53 25.17
CA PRO A 102 2.07 8.69 24.78
C PRO A 102 1.64 7.79 25.94
N ASN A 103 0.38 7.89 26.33
CA ASN A 103 -0.29 6.88 27.13
C ASN A 103 -1.60 6.52 26.42
N ASP A 104 -2.05 5.28 26.58
CA ASP A 104 -3.18 4.73 25.82
C ASP A 104 -4.43 5.59 25.98
N SER A 105 -4.69 6.13 27.19
CA SER A 105 -5.86 6.97 27.45
C SER A 105 -5.85 8.32 26.71
N ILE A 106 -4.67 8.91 26.50
CA ILE A 106 -4.49 10.16 25.75
C ILE A 106 -4.58 9.87 24.26
N VAL A 107 -3.95 8.79 23.80
CA VAL A 107 -3.94 8.39 22.39
C VAL A 107 -5.34 8.01 21.92
N ASP A 108 -6.08 7.20 22.69
CA ASP A 108 -7.46 6.80 22.38
C ASP A 108 -8.40 8.00 22.34
N ARG A 109 -8.24 8.95 23.27
CA ARG A 109 -9.02 10.19 23.27
C ARG A 109 -8.67 11.05 22.06
N ALA A 110 -7.38 11.23 21.78
CA ALA A 110 -6.91 12.02 20.64
C ALA A 110 -7.41 11.42 19.31
N ALA A 111 -7.42 10.09 19.17
CA ALA A 111 -7.98 9.42 18.00
C ALA A 111 -9.46 9.74 17.82
N LYS A 112 -10.26 9.65 18.89
CA LYS A 112 -11.69 9.97 18.87
C LYS A 112 -11.97 11.43 18.56
N ASP A 113 -11.19 12.35 19.14
CA ASP A 113 -11.44 13.79 19.06
C ASP A 113 -10.92 14.41 17.75
N TYR A 114 -9.77 13.94 17.25
CA TYR A 114 -9.06 14.58 16.14
C TYR A 114 -8.91 13.69 14.90
N TYR A 115 -9.07 12.38 15.03
CA TYR A 115 -8.95 11.42 13.93
C TYR A 115 -10.19 10.50 13.78
N PRO A 116 -11.44 11.01 13.88
CA PRO A 116 -12.64 10.17 13.81
C PRO A 116 -12.89 9.63 12.39
N TYR A 117 -13.80 8.66 12.26
CA TYR A 117 -14.15 8.04 10.97
C TYR A 117 -14.38 9.01 9.79
N PRO A 118 -15.08 10.16 9.93
CA PRO A 118 -15.23 11.10 8.82
C PRO A 118 -13.90 11.69 8.33
N VAL A 119 -12.96 11.92 9.24
CA VAL A 119 -11.61 12.43 8.92
C VAL A 119 -10.78 11.33 8.25
N VAL A 120 -10.88 10.09 8.74
CA VAL A 120 -10.28 8.91 8.08
C VAL A 120 -10.79 8.77 6.65
N LYS A 121 -12.12 8.88 6.46
CA LYS A 121 -12.78 8.82 5.16
C LYS A 121 -12.30 9.91 4.20
N GLU A 122 -12.14 11.14 4.70
CA GLU A 122 -11.65 12.25 3.89
C GLU A 122 -10.22 12.00 3.40
N LYS A 123 -9.33 11.57 4.29
CA LYS A 123 -7.94 11.22 3.94
C LYS A 123 -7.87 10.08 2.93
N LEU A 124 -8.78 9.11 3.04
CA LEU A 124 -8.90 7.96 2.14
C LEU A 124 -9.82 8.22 0.94
N SER A 125 -10.22 9.47 0.68
CA SER A 125 -11.06 9.80 -0.47
C SER A 125 -10.41 9.36 -1.79
N VAL A 126 -11.22 8.95 -2.76
CA VAL A 126 -10.73 8.48 -4.07
C VAL A 126 -9.86 9.56 -4.74
N GLY A 127 -8.72 9.12 -5.29
CA GLY A 127 -7.77 9.99 -5.97
C GLY A 127 -6.33 9.79 -5.50
N ASP A 128 -5.45 10.57 -6.08
CA ASP A 128 -4.00 10.49 -5.82
C ASP A 128 -3.69 10.93 -4.38
N LYS A 129 -2.64 10.33 -3.83
CA LYS A 129 -2.17 10.56 -2.46
C LYS A 129 -0.69 10.91 -2.52
N PHE A 130 -0.30 11.91 -1.73
CA PHE A 130 1.10 12.27 -1.58
C PHE A 130 1.79 11.25 -0.70
N ILE A 131 2.94 10.78 -1.14
CA ILE A 131 3.85 9.94 -0.34
C ILE A 131 5.05 10.78 0.07
N LEU A 132 5.68 10.43 1.19
CA LEU A 132 6.78 11.23 1.73
C LEU A 132 7.94 11.31 0.72
N SER A 133 8.24 12.52 0.26
CA SER A 133 9.36 12.85 -0.64
C SER A 133 10.21 13.94 -0.02
N SER A 134 11.52 13.95 -0.29
CA SER A 134 12.41 15.07 0.08
C SER A 134 11.99 16.41 -0.54
N GLN A 135 11.16 16.38 -1.59
CA GLN A 135 10.59 17.55 -2.24
C GLN A 135 9.19 17.92 -1.71
N ALA A 136 8.60 17.13 -0.81
CA ALA A 136 7.26 17.41 -0.30
C ALA A 136 7.28 18.63 0.64
N PRO A 137 6.41 19.64 0.41
CA PRO A 137 6.43 20.87 1.19
C PRO A 137 5.98 20.69 2.65
N GLU A 138 5.18 19.66 2.96
CA GLU A 138 4.70 19.38 4.31
C GLU A 138 4.72 17.88 4.64
N PRO A 139 5.57 17.40 5.58
CA PRO A 139 5.65 15.99 5.95
C PRO A 139 4.34 15.44 6.55
N VAL A 140 3.55 16.29 7.21
CA VAL A 140 2.31 15.92 7.91
C VAL A 140 1.15 15.53 6.97
N ASN A 141 1.20 15.90 5.69
CA ASN A 141 0.15 15.58 4.72
C ASN A 141 0.42 14.31 3.90
N ASN A 142 1.54 13.62 4.18
CA ASN A 142 1.95 12.48 3.37
C ASN A 142 1.46 11.16 3.96
N PHE A 143 1.14 10.25 3.06
CA PHE A 143 1.07 8.84 3.33
C PHE A 143 2.47 8.26 3.40
N ARG A 144 2.61 7.20 4.18
CA ARG A 144 3.81 6.39 4.22
C ARG A 144 3.44 4.93 3.99
N VAL A 145 4.24 4.28 3.16
CA VAL A 145 4.12 2.85 2.89
C VAL A 145 5.33 2.16 3.50
N MET A 146 5.08 1.12 4.30
CA MET A 146 6.12 0.28 4.88
C MET A 146 5.88 -1.18 4.52
N VAL A 147 6.95 -1.91 4.22
CA VAL A 147 6.93 -3.35 4.00
C VAL A 147 7.90 -3.97 4.99
N VAL A 148 7.42 -4.95 5.76
CA VAL A 148 8.20 -5.66 6.77
C VAL A 148 8.28 -7.13 6.38
N ASP A 149 9.49 -7.61 6.15
CA ASP A 149 9.80 -9.03 6.11
C ASP A 149 9.89 -9.55 7.55
N GLN A 150 8.91 -10.36 7.95
CA GLN A 150 8.79 -10.92 9.29
C GLN A 150 9.73 -12.11 9.53
N LYS A 151 10.31 -12.69 8.48
CA LYS A 151 11.25 -13.82 8.59
C LYS A 151 12.65 -13.31 8.90
N ASP A 152 13.08 -12.30 8.16
CA ASP A 152 14.43 -11.75 8.25
C ASP A 152 14.49 -10.45 9.09
N TYR A 153 13.35 -9.96 9.58
CA TYR A 153 13.20 -8.73 10.36
C TYR A 153 13.76 -7.49 9.64
N VAL A 154 13.60 -7.44 8.32
CA VAL A 154 14.01 -6.32 7.47
C VAL A 154 12.79 -5.47 7.15
N ALA A 155 12.94 -4.15 7.27
CA ALA A 155 11.88 -3.19 6.98
C ALA A 155 12.30 -2.20 5.88
N PHE A 156 11.39 -1.97 4.94
CA PHE A 156 11.52 -1.00 3.86
C PHE A 156 10.43 0.04 3.97
N THR A 157 10.76 1.31 3.77
CA THR A 157 9.84 2.43 3.94
C THR A 157 9.85 3.33 2.70
N SER A 158 8.72 3.97 2.40
CA SER A 158 8.63 5.01 1.37
C SER A 158 9.30 6.33 1.80
N GLU A 159 9.78 6.42 3.04
CA GLU A 159 10.56 7.57 3.54
C GLU A 159 11.96 7.55 2.93
N GLY A 160 12.06 8.08 1.71
CA GLY A 160 13.27 8.08 0.92
C GLY A 160 13.65 9.47 0.45
N THR A 161 14.84 9.54 -0.17
CA THR A 161 15.37 10.79 -0.72
C THR A 161 14.74 11.15 -2.07
N ASP A 162 14.07 10.23 -2.75
CA ASP A 162 13.46 10.43 -4.06
C ASP A 162 12.18 9.60 -4.22
N GLN A 163 11.07 10.22 -4.58
CA GLN A 163 9.81 9.54 -4.94
C GLN A 163 9.33 9.93 -6.34
N ASP A 164 10.22 10.40 -7.20
CA ASP A 164 9.89 10.76 -8.58
C ASP A 164 9.29 9.55 -9.32
N ASN A 165 8.15 9.76 -9.96
CA ASN A 165 7.33 8.74 -10.65
C ASN A 165 6.71 7.66 -9.75
N SER A 166 6.86 7.73 -8.44
CA SER A 166 6.09 6.91 -7.52
C SER A 166 4.69 7.50 -7.35
N TYR A 167 3.68 6.64 -7.15
CA TYR A 167 2.33 7.06 -6.83
C TYR A 167 1.66 6.10 -5.84
N LEU A 168 0.74 6.67 -5.06
CA LEU A 168 -0.26 5.96 -4.29
C LEU A 168 -1.62 6.58 -4.64
N LYS A 169 -2.57 5.76 -5.06
CA LYS A 169 -3.89 6.22 -5.48
C LYS A 169 -4.96 5.38 -4.82
N VAL A 170 -5.93 6.03 -4.17
CA VAL A 170 -7.15 5.34 -3.77
C VAL A 170 -8.05 5.25 -5.00
N ILE A 171 -8.39 4.04 -5.41
CA ILE A 171 -9.26 3.79 -6.57
C ILE A 171 -10.67 3.41 -6.17
N GLU A 172 -10.85 2.86 -4.96
CA GLU A 172 -12.16 2.44 -4.45
C GLU A 172 -12.22 2.55 -2.92
N LEU A 173 -13.39 2.95 -2.41
CA LEU A 173 -13.71 3.02 -0.99
C LEU A 173 -15.12 2.45 -0.76
N ILE A 174 -15.23 1.43 0.07
CA ILE A 174 -16.47 0.70 0.34
C ILE A 174 -16.77 0.77 1.83
N GLU A 175 -17.82 1.48 2.21
CA GLU A 175 -18.30 1.54 3.59
C GLU A 175 -19.16 0.33 3.94
N GLY A 176 -19.07 -0.12 5.18
CA GLY A 176 -19.87 -1.24 5.66
C GLY A 176 -19.90 -1.33 7.18
N THR A 177 -20.43 -2.45 7.65
CA THR A 177 -20.46 -2.81 9.07
C THR A 177 -20.08 -4.27 9.19
N ALA A 178 -19.34 -4.61 10.24
CA ALA A 178 -19.00 -5.97 10.57
C ALA A 178 -19.33 -6.26 12.02
N THR A 179 -19.51 -7.54 12.33
CA THR A 179 -19.76 -8.00 13.70
C THR A 179 -18.45 -8.45 14.31
N ASP A 180 -18.02 -7.76 15.35
CA ASP A 180 -16.90 -8.10 16.20
C ASP A 180 -17.40 -8.79 17.48
N PRO A 181 -16.82 -9.92 17.90
CA PRO A 181 -17.26 -10.64 19.10
C PRO A 181 -17.19 -9.84 20.40
N ASP A 182 -16.24 -8.90 20.51
CA ASP A 182 -15.97 -8.14 21.73
C ASP A 182 -16.59 -6.74 21.68
N ARG A 183 -16.66 -6.13 20.50
CA ARG A 183 -17.12 -4.75 20.27
C ARG A 183 -18.53 -4.64 19.71
N GLY A 184 -19.13 -5.75 19.29
CA GLY A 184 -20.46 -5.75 18.67
C GLY A 184 -20.41 -5.27 17.22
N SER A 185 -21.34 -4.40 16.81
CA SER A 185 -21.36 -3.86 15.44
C SER A 185 -20.33 -2.73 15.30
N VAL A 186 -19.31 -2.95 14.48
CA VAL A 186 -18.24 -1.99 14.19
C VAL A 186 -18.38 -1.45 12.77
N LYS A 187 -18.04 -0.17 12.57
CA LYS A 187 -18.04 0.41 11.21
C LYS A 187 -16.78 -0.02 10.50
N THR A 188 -16.92 -0.35 9.22
CA THR A 188 -15.78 -0.76 8.41
C THR A 188 -15.64 0.10 7.17
N MET A 189 -14.42 0.22 6.68
CA MET A 189 -14.11 0.82 5.40
C MET A 189 -13.08 -0.04 4.69
N GLU A 190 -13.44 -0.57 3.53
CA GLU A 190 -12.50 -1.27 2.66
C GLU A 190 -11.96 -0.28 1.65
N VAL A 191 -10.64 -0.23 1.52
CA VAL A 191 -9.93 0.72 0.66
C VAL A 191 -9.11 -0.08 -0.32
N VAL A 192 -9.23 0.25 -1.60
CA VAL A 192 -8.40 -0.32 -2.66
C VAL A 192 -7.43 0.76 -3.13
N PHE A 193 -6.15 0.47 -2.97
CA PHE A 193 -5.05 1.27 -3.46
C PHE A 193 -4.52 0.68 -4.76
N ASP A 194 -4.22 1.55 -5.73
CA ASP A 194 -3.30 1.30 -6.82
C ASP A 194 -2.01 2.04 -6.49
N LEU A 195 -0.89 1.33 -6.50
CA LEU A 195 0.38 1.88 -6.04
C LEU A 195 1.54 1.40 -6.90
N ASP A 196 2.51 2.29 -7.02
CA ASP A 196 3.82 2.09 -7.62
C ASP A 196 4.79 2.95 -6.81
N VAL A 197 5.45 2.37 -5.81
CA VAL A 197 6.16 3.11 -4.76
C VAL A 197 7.58 2.59 -4.63
N LYS A 198 8.56 3.49 -4.68
CA LYS A 198 9.96 3.19 -4.30
C LYS A 198 10.03 3.01 -2.78
N LEU A 199 10.68 1.94 -2.35
CA LEU A 199 10.91 1.62 -0.94
C LEU A 199 12.40 1.61 -0.64
N TYR A 200 12.77 2.00 0.57
CA TYR A 200 14.15 2.12 1.02
C TYR A 200 14.37 1.34 2.30
N GLU A 201 15.41 0.53 2.34
CA GLU A 201 15.85 -0.11 3.58
C GLU A 201 16.54 0.92 4.47
N GLN A 202 16.07 1.07 5.71
CA GLN A 202 16.63 2.06 6.64
C GLN A 202 18.10 1.82 6.97
N SER A 203 18.58 0.57 6.91
CA SER A 203 19.92 0.20 7.35
C SER A 203 21.01 0.34 6.27
N SER A 204 20.65 0.10 5.01
CA SER A 204 21.61 -0.12 3.93
C SER A 204 21.47 0.86 2.77
N GLY A 205 20.35 1.62 2.71
CA GLY A 205 20.01 2.47 1.57
C GLY A 205 19.66 1.68 0.30
N GLN A 206 19.57 0.35 0.37
CA GLN A 206 19.03 -0.46 -0.72
C GLN A 206 17.61 -0.01 -1.04
N SER A 207 17.30 0.04 -2.33
CA SER A 207 15.97 0.44 -2.80
C SER A 207 15.27 -0.72 -3.48
N GLY A 208 14.00 -0.88 -3.14
CA GLY A 208 13.07 -1.79 -3.76
C GLY A 208 11.91 -1.01 -4.38
N LYS A 209 10.97 -1.74 -4.97
CA LYS A 209 9.76 -1.16 -5.55
C LYS A 209 8.56 -2.03 -5.20
N LEU A 210 7.48 -1.39 -4.78
CA LEU A 210 6.20 -2.00 -4.52
C LEU A 210 5.23 -1.54 -5.60
N THR A 211 4.71 -2.45 -6.42
CA THR A 211 3.70 -2.13 -7.44
C THR A 211 2.55 -3.10 -7.33
N GLY A 212 1.31 -2.63 -7.49
CA GLY A 212 0.13 -3.48 -7.61
C GLY A 212 -1.12 -2.87 -6.99
N LEU A 213 -2.14 -3.73 -6.83
CA LEU A 213 -3.34 -3.40 -6.09
C LEU A 213 -3.23 -3.90 -4.65
N LEU A 214 -3.57 -3.05 -3.70
CA LEU A 214 -3.58 -3.36 -2.28
C LEU A 214 -4.97 -3.05 -1.71
N ARG A 215 -5.67 -4.08 -1.22
CA ARG A 215 -6.96 -3.91 -0.55
C ARG A 215 -6.74 -4.02 0.96
N MET A 216 -7.16 -3.02 1.71
CA MET A 216 -7.01 -2.95 3.17
C MET A 216 -8.36 -2.67 3.82
N LYS A 217 -8.49 -2.98 5.10
CA LYS A 217 -9.72 -2.79 5.86
C LYS A 217 -9.46 -2.03 7.14
N TYR A 218 -10.22 -0.95 7.32
CA TYR A 218 -10.28 -0.15 8.53
C TYR A 218 -11.51 -0.53 9.36
N TRP A 219 -11.35 -0.53 10.67
CA TRP A 219 -12.35 -0.83 11.69
C TRP A 219 -12.35 0.28 12.74
N GLU A 220 -13.52 0.90 12.98
CA GLU A 220 -13.79 1.84 14.08
C GLU A 220 -14.56 1.15 15.21
#